data_AF-A0A069F0G2-F1
#
_entry.id   AF-A0A069F0G2-F1
#
_cell.length_a   1.000
_cell.length_b   1.000
_cell.length_c   1.000
_cell.angle_alpha   90.00
_cell.angle_beta   90.00
_cell.angle_gamma   90.00
#
_symmetry.space_group_name_H-M   'P 1'
#
loop_
_entity.id
_entity.type
_entity.pdbx_description
1 polymer ?
#
loop_
_entity_poly.entity_id
_entity_poly.type
_entity_poly.pdbx_seq_one_letter_code
_entity_poly.pdbx_strand_id
1 'polypeptide(L)'
;MTAQWKKHARDMLAGKWWLLAGILIVFTALNAIPQFFSPPVDPDTVPTTNETILTFVSLVLSLLIAPLSIGWSWIAQDVSRGNKPVISTLFAPFRNSYVKHVLAPILMGIFIFLWSLLLVVPGIIKSFSYSLTYYLLRDQPELSALEAITESRRLMDGHKMEAFKLVLSFIGWFFAGILTLGIGFLFIYPYFSTAYATFYESIQQEQHPESQFMTDHSTDGPTGF
;
A
#
# COMPACT_ATOMS: atom_id res chain seq x y z
N MET A 1 4.58 3.97 -20.35
CA MET A 1 4.10 3.32 -19.12
C MET A 1 4.20 4.22 -17.89
N THR A 2 5.37 4.45 -17.26
CA THR A 2 5.45 5.23 -15.99
C THR A 2 4.84 6.64 -16.04
N ALA A 3 5.00 7.35 -17.16
CA ALA A 3 4.39 8.67 -17.35
C ALA A 3 2.85 8.61 -17.45
N GLN A 4 2.30 7.53 -18.03
CA GLN A 4 0.85 7.34 -18.14
C GLN A 4 0.22 7.05 -16.77
N TRP A 5 0.83 6.17 -15.95
CA TRP A 5 0.34 5.90 -14.59
C TRP A 5 0.34 7.15 -13.71
N LYS A 6 1.41 7.95 -13.81
CA LYS A 6 1.50 9.25 -13.13
C LYS A 6 0.45 10.23 -13.61
N LYS A 7 0.24 10.34 -14.93
CA LYS A 7 -0.79 11.21 -15.49
C LYS A 7 -2.19 10.79 -15.00
N HIS A 8 -2.51 9.50 -15.12
CA HIS A 8 -3.78 8.93 -14.65
C HIS A 8 -4.00 9.18 -13.16
N ALA A 9 -3.00 8.92 -12.32
CA ALA A 9 -3.08 9.19 -10.89
C ALA A 9 -3.36 10.67 -10.60
N ARG A 10 -2.67 11.59 -11.28
CA ARG A 10 -2.91 13.04 -11.12
C ARG A 10 -4.33 13.42 -11.54
N ASP A 11 -4.82 12.87 -12.65
CA ASP A 11 -6.15 13.16 -13.18
C ASP A 11 -7.23 12.61 -12.23
N MET A 12 -7.04 11.42 -11.67
CA MET A 12 -7.93 10.82 -10.66
C MET A 12 -7.91 11.54 -9.31
N LEU A 13 -6.81 12.21 -8.98
CA LEU A 13 -6.67 13.02 -7.77
C LEU A 13 -7.27 14.43 -7.91
N ALA A 14 -7.54 14.89 -9.14
CA ALA A 14 -8.13 16.21 -9.37
C ALA A 14 -9.44 16.37 -8.59
N GLY A 15 -9.52 17.41 -7.76
CA GLY A 15 -10.66 17.66 -6.87
C GLY A 15 -10.72 16.80 -5.59
N LYS A 16 -9.81 15.84 -5.40
CA LYS A 16 -9.78 14.92 -4.24
C LYS A 16 -8.52 15.06 -3.36
N TRP A 17 -7.55 15.89 -3.77
CA TRP A 17 -6.27 16.11 -3.06
C TRP A 17 -6.44 16.39 -1.57
N TRP A 18 -7.31 17.33 -1.20
CA TRP A 18 -7.50 17.70 0.20
C TRP A 18 -8.19 16.63 1.04
N LEU A 19 -9.09 15.86 0.44
CA LEU A 19 -9.72 14.72 1.12
C LEU A 19 -8.68 13.65 1.44
N LEU A 20 -7.80 13.32 0.50
CA LEU A 20 -6.73 12.37 0.73
C LEU A 20 -5.65 12.88 1.68
N ALA A 21 -5.31 14.17 1.62
CA ALA A 21 -4.41 14.77 2.59
C ALA A 21 -5.01 14.70 4.02
N GLY A 22 -6.31 14.97 4.17
CA GLY A 22 -7.02 14.82 5.44
C GLY A 22 -7.03 13.37 5.95
N ILE A 23 -7.34 12.41 5.08
CA ILE A 23 -7.31 10.97 5.43
C ILE A 23 -5.87 10.53 5.77
N LEU A 24 -4.87 11.06 5.07
CA LEU A 24 -3.46 10.79 5.36
C LEU A 24 -3.02 11.33 6.71
N ILE A 25 -3.51 12.51 7.11
CA ILE A 25 -3.26 13.04 8.46
C ILE A 25 -3.84 12.10 9.51
N VAL A 26 -5.07 11.60 9.32
CA VAL A 26 -5.66 10.61 10.22
C VAL A 26 -4.83 9.32 10.24
N PHE A 27 -4.44 8.80 9.08
CA PHE A 27 -3.61 7.61 8.96
C PHE A 27 -2.26 7.76 9.68
N THR A 28 -1.57 8.87 9.47
CA THR A 28 -0.26 9.14 10.09
C THR A 28 -0.40 9.39 11.60
N ALA A 29 -1.44 10.09 12.04
CA ALA A 29 -1.73 10.27 13.47
C ALA A 29 -1.97 8.93 14.16
N LEU A 30 -2.75 8.02 13.56
CA LEU A 30 -2.98 6.67 14.09
C LEU A 30 -1.69 5.85 14.16
N ASN A 31 -0.84 5.93 13.13
CA ASN A 31 0.45 5.24 13.11
C ASN A 31 1.50 5.85 14.06
N ALA A 32 1.32 7.11 14.49
CA ALA A 32 2.18 7.74 15.49
C ALA A 32 1.85 7.28 16.92
N ILE A 33 0.63 6.80 17.20
CA ILE A 33 0.20 6.41 18.56
C ILE A 33 1.18 5.45 19.25
N PRO A 34 1.60 4.32 18.64
CA PRO A 34 2.53 3.40 19.31
C PRO A 34 3.88 4.04 19.67
N GLN A 35 4.33 5.02 18.89
CA GLN A 35 5.63 5.67 19.10
C GLN A 35 5.65 6.52 20.38
N PHE A 36 4.51 7.07 20.80
CA PHE A 36 4.41 7.80 22.08
C PHE A 36 4.60 6.90 23.31
N PHE A 37 4.41 5.59 23.15
CA PHE A 37 4.62 4.58 24.20
C PHE A 37 5.96 3.86 24.05
N SER A 38 6.76 4.16 23.02
CA SER A 38 8.07 3.53 22.85
C SER A 38 9.13 4.33 23.61
N PRO A 39 9.69 3.81 24.71
CA PRO A 39 10.77 4.50 25.41
C PRO A 39 12.02 4.56 24.50
N PRO A 40 12.88 5.59 24.65
CA PRO A 40 14.19 5.58 24.03
C PRO A 40 14.96 4.31 24.45
N VAL A 41 15.47 3.57 23.48
CA VAL A 41 16.29 2.38 23.74
C VAL A 41 17.74 2.84 23.84
N ASP A 42 18.26 2.87 25.06
CA ASP A 42 19.69 3.09 25.31
C ASP A 42 20.41 1.73 25.33
N PRO A 43 21.30 1.46 24.37
CA PRO A 43 21.98 0.16 24.24
C PRO A 43 22.94 -0.14 25.40
N ASP A 44 23.36 0.86 26.16
CA ASP A 44 24.32 0.70 27.25
C ASP A 44 23.65 0.47 28.61
N THR A 45 22.30 0.52 28.65
CA THR A 45 21.52 0.35 29.88
C THR A 45 20.59 -0.85 29.81
N VAL A 46 20.41 -1.54 30.93
CA VAL A 46 19.41 -2.60 31.04
C VAL A 46 18.04 -1.94 31.15
N PRO A 47 17.06 -2.27 30.28
CA PRO A 47 15.73 -1.71 30.35
C PRO A 47 15.09 -1.98 31.71
N THR A 48 14.49 -0.95 32.30
CA THR A 48 13.70 -1.09 33.51
C THR A 48 12.42 -1.89 33.24
N THR A 49 11.77 -2.39 34.29
CA THR A 49 10.48 -3.09 34.17
C THR A 49 9.42 -2.21 33.48
N ASN A 50 9.41 -0.90 33.77
CA ASN A 50 8.47 0.04 33.16
C ASN A 50 8.73 0.23 31.67
N GLU A 51 10.00 0.40 31.26
CA GLU A 51 10.37 0.51 29.84
C GLU A 51 10.05 -0.77 29.06
N THR A 52 10.23 -1.93 29.69
CA THR A 52 9.86 -3.23 29.11
C THR A 52 8.36 -3.32 28.88
N ILE A 53 7.55 -2.92 29.88
CA ILE A 53 6.08 -2.89 29.75
C ILE A 53 5.65 -1.92 28.65
N LEU A 54 6.21 -0.71 28.61
CA LEU A 54 5.89 0.30 27.59
C LEU A 54 6.25 -0.17 26.17
N THR A 55 7.40 -0.82 26.00
CA THR A 55 7.80 -1.45 24.74
C THR A 55 6.84 -2.56 24.33
N PHE A 56 6.36 -3.37 25.28
CA PHE A 56 5.35 -4.38 24.97
C PHE A 56 4.01 -3.75 24.57
N VAL A 57 3.59 -2.67 25.24
CA VAL A 57 2.38 -1.91 24.87
C VAL A 57 2.51 -1.32 23.46
N SER A 58 3.65 -0.70 23.12
CA SER A 58 3.88 -0.16 21.78
C SER A 58 3.87 -1.26 20.71
N LEU A 59 4.42 -2.44 20.99
CA LEU A 59 4.36 -3.62 20.13
C LEU A 59 2.91 -4.10 19.90
N VAL A 60 2.12 -4.22 20.96
CA VAL A 60 0.71 -4.63 20.85
C VAL A 60 -0.08 -3.60 20.04
N LEU A 61 0.08 -2.31 20.32
CA LEU A 61 -0.59 -1.24 19.58
C LEU A 61 -0.21 -1.23 18.10
N SER A 62 1.07 -1.43 17.78
CA SER A 62 1.54 -1.49 16.38
C SER A 62 0.98 -2.70 15.63
N LEU A 63 0.83 -3.86 16.29
CA LEU A 63 0.15 -5.02 15.70
C LEU A 63 -1.35 -4.77 15.51
N LEU A 64 -2.00 -4.10 16.46
CA LEU A 64 -3.42 -3.76 16.36
C LEU A 64 -3.69 -2.85 15.16
N ILE A 65 -2.83 -1.86 14.89
CA ILE A 65 -3.03 -0.92 13.79
C ILE A 65 -2.45 -1.37 12.45
N ALA A 66 -1.71 -2.49 12.39
CA ALA A 66 -1.04 -2.95 11.18
C ALA A 66 -1.95 -3.02 9.93
N PRO A 67 -3.24 -3.46 10.03
CA PRO A 67 -4.14 -3.49 8.88
C PRO A 67 -4.48 -2.11 8.30
N LEU A 68 -4.21 -1.00 9.01
CA LEU A 68 -4.39 0.36 8.45
C LEU A 68 -3.55 0.57 7.19
N SER A 69 -2.37 -0.05 7.11
CA SER A 69 -1.51 0.04 5.92
C SER A 69 -2.20 -0.55 4.68
N ILE A 70 -2.94 -1.65 4.87
CA ILE A 70 -3.76 -2.26 3.82
C ILE A 70 -4.93 -1.35 3.46
N GLY A 71 -5.57 -0.75 4.47
CA GLY A 71 -6.68 0.19 4.27
C GLY A 71 -6.28 1.41 3.44
N TRP A 72 -5.05 1.92 3.63
CA TRP A 72 -4.51 2.99 2.80
C TRP A 72 -4.35 2.56 1.34
N SER A 73 -3.80 1.36 1.09
CA SER A 73 -3.71 0.80 -0.26
C SER A 73 -5.09 0.66 -0.91
N TRP A 74 -6.12 0.29 -0.16
CA TRP A 74 -7.49 0.18 -0.69
C TRP A 74 -8.07 1.55 -1.05
N ILE A 75 -7.84 2.58 -0.24
CA ILE A 75 -8.24 3.96 -0.60
C ILE A 75 -7.53 4.40 -1.89
N ALA A 76 -6.22 4.15 -2.00
CA ALA A 76 -5.47 4.48 -3.21
C ALA A 76 -6.03 3.77 -4.45
N GLN A 77 -6.47 2.52 -4.29
CA GLN A 77 -7.14 1.73 -5.33
C GLN A 77 -8.53 2.26 -5.70
N ASP A 78 -9.33 2.70 -4.72
CA ASP A 78 -10.60 3.37 -5.01
C ASP A 78 -10.38 4.63 -5.85
N VAL A 79 -9.37 5.42 -5.49
CA VAL A 79 -9.03 6.63 -6.23
C VAL A 79 -8.54 6.30 -7.64
N SER A 80 -7.69 5.29 -7.82
CA SER A 80 -7.21 4.90 -9.16
C SER A 80 -8.33 4.39 -10.06
N ARG A 81 -9.38 3.79 -9.48
CA ARG A 81 -10.62 3.36 -10.15
C ARG A 81 -11.62 4.50 -10.38
N GLY A 82 -11.31 5.73 -9.95
CA GLY A 82 -12.18 6.90 -10.08
C GLY A 82 -13.20 7.08 -8.96
N ASN A 83 -13.28 6.15 -8.01
CA ASN A 83 -14.19 6.23 -6.86
C ASN A 83 -13.79 7.39 -5.91
N LYS A 84 -14.75 7.85 -5.10
CA LYS A 84 -14.49 8.86 -4.07
C LYS A 84 -13.78 8.21 -2.88
N PRO A 85 -12.69 8.79 -2.36
CA PRO A 85 -12.01 8.25 -1.18
C PRO A 85 -12.91 8.40 0.04
N VAL A 86 -13.12 7.30 0.77
CA VAL A 86 -13.92 7.28 2.00
C VAL A 86 -13.03 6.87 3.16
N ILE A 87 -13.06 7.64 4.25
CA ILE A 87 -12.25 7.34 5.44
C ILE A 87 -12.57 5.98 6.06
N SER A 88 -13.82 5.49 5.93
CA SER A 88 -14.21 4.17 6.44
C SER A 88 -13.49 3.01 5.74
N THR A 89 -13.05 3.19 4.49
CA THR A 89 -12.23 2.21 3.76
C THR A 89 -10.89 1.97 4.47
N LEU A 90 -10.35 2.96 5.18
CA LEU A 90 -9.13 2.81 5.97
C LEU A 90 -9.27 1.73 7.05
N PHE A 91 -10.48 1.57 7.60
CA PHE A 91 -10.81 0.61 8.64
C PHE A 91 -11.48 -0.65 8.10
N ALA A 92 -11.71 -0.74 6.78
CA ALA A 92 -12.33 -1.93 6.19
C ALA A 92 -11.55 -3.24 6.42
N PRO A 93 -10.20 -3.26 6.42
CA PRO A 93 -9.43 -4.47 6.74
C PRO A 93 -9.68 -5.03 8.16
N PHE A 94 -10.25 -4.24 9.07
CA PHE A 94 -10.57 -4.69 10.43
C PHE A 94 -11.88 -5.47 10.51
N ARG A 95 -12.80 -5.26 9.55
CA ARG A 95 -14.16 -5.82 9.63
C ARG A 95 -14.19 -7.29 9.26
N ASN A 96 -13.46 -7.66 8.21
CA ASN A 96 -13.44 -9.01 7.66
C ASN A 96 -12.01 -9.54 7.66
N SER A 97 -11.83 -10.81 8.05
CA SER A 97 -10.55 -11.52 7.97
C SER A 97 -9.37 -10.78 8.63
N TYR A 98 -9.59 -10.18 9.79
CA TYR A 98 -8.56 -9.44 10.56
C TYR A 98 -7.25 -10.23 10.69
N VAL A 99 -7.34 -11.51 11.04
CA VAL A 99 -6.16 -12.39 11.19
C VAL A 99 -5.36 -12.45 9.88
N LYS A 100 -6.01 -12.59 8.73
CA LYS A 100 -5.36 -12.60 7.40
C LYS A 100 -4.65 -11.27 7.13
N HIS A 101 -5.31 -10.14 7.43
CA HIS A 101 -4.78 -8.80 7.20
C HIS A 101 -3.64 -8.42 8.16
N VAL A 102 -3.58 -9.00 9.35
CA VAL A 102 -2.43 -8.88 10.26
C VAL A 102 -1.31 -9.84 9.86
N LEU A 103 -1.66 -11.06 9.47
CA LEU A 103 -0.68 -12.10 9.14
C LEU A 103 0.10 -11.78 7.86
N ALA A 104 -0.54 -11.23 6.83
CA ALA A 104 0.11 -10.87 5.57
C ALA A 104 1.33 -9.93 5.73
N PRO A 105 1.23 -8.75 6.36
CA PRO A 105 2.38 -7.87 6.57
C PRO A 105 3.45 -8.49 7.48
N ILE A 106 3.07 -9.31 8.46
CA ILE A 106 4.03 -10.03 9.32
C ILE A 106 4.84 -11.04 8.49
N LEU A 107 4.18 -11.85 7.68
CA LEU A 107 4.85 -12.83 6.81
C LEU A 107 5.75 -12.15 5.78
N MET A 108 5.30 -11.06 5.17
CA MET A 108 6.16 -10.25 4.30
C MET A 108 7.38 -9.73 5.05
N GLY A 109 7.19 -9.19 6.25
CA GLY A 109 8.28 -8.69 7.09
C GLY A 109 9.31 -9.78 7.39
N ILE A 110 8.87 -10.97 7.78
CA ILE A 110 9.75 -12.13 8.02
C ILE A 110 10.50 -12.51 6.75
N PHE A 111 9.81 -12.65 5.61
CA PHE A 111 10.49 -13.00 4.36
C PHE A 111 11.49 -11.92 3.93
N ILE A 112 11.10 -10.65 3.96
CA ILE A 112 11.99 -9.53 3.61
C ILE A 112 13.20 -9.51 4.55
N PHE A 113 13.01 -9.71 5.86
CA PHE A 113 14.10 -9.78 6.83
C PHE A 113 15.07 -10.93 6.54
N LEU A 114 14.55 -12.14 6.27
CA LEU A 114 15.38 -13.30 5.91
C LEU A 114 16.19 -13.07 4.63
N TRP A 115 15.57 -12.45 3.60
CA TRP A 115 16.28 -12.11 2.36
C TRP A 115 17.32 -11.01 2.58
N SER A 116 17.01 -10.03 3.44
CA SER A 116 17.89 -8.91 3.76
C SER A 116 19.10 -9.35 4.59
N LEU A 117 18.93 -10.37 5.44
CA LEU A 117 20.01 -10.99 6.21
C LEU A 117 21.02 -11.69 5.31
N LEU A 118 20.55 -12.29 4.21
CA LEU A 118 21.44 -12.92 3.23
C LEU A 118 22.23 -11.84 2.46
N LEU A 119 21.53 -10.84 1.91
CA LEU A 119 22.10 -9.66 1.24
C LEU A 119 21.06 -8.52 1.20
N VAL A 120 21.49 -7.26 1.23
CA VAL A 120 20.57 -6.10 1.20
C VAL A 120 19.79 -6.01 -0.12
N VAL A 121 20.46 -6.26 -1.26
CA VAL A 121 19.86 -6.15 -2.61
C VAL A 121 18.66 -7.07 -2.82
N PRO A 122 18.70 -8.39 -2.52
CA PRO A 122 17.54 -9.26 -2.66
C PRO A 122 16.39 -8.87 -1.70
N GLY A 123 16.68 -8.30 -0.53
CA GLY A 123 15.65 -7.74 0.36
C GLY A 123 14.80 -6.69 -0.34
N ILE A 124 15.43 -5.76 -1.05
CA ILE A 124 14.75 -4.71 -1.85
C ILE A 124 13.95 -5.34 -2.99
N ILE A 125 14.52 -6.28 -3.75
CA ILE A 125 13.79 -6.91 -4.87
C ILE A 125 12.56 -7.68 -4.38
N LYS A 126 12.65 -8.29 -3.19
CA LYS A 126 11.55 -9.03 -2.58
C LYS A 126 10.47 -8.10 -2.01
N SER A 127 10.82 -6.92 -1.48
CA SER A 127 9.81 -5.94 -1.07
C SER A 127 8.93 -5.51 -2.25
N PHE A 128 9.53 -5.27 -3.43
CA PHE A 128 8.76 -5.03 -4.65
C PHE A 128 7.90 -6.23 -5.06
N SER A 129 8.39 -7.46 -4.87
CA SER A 129 7.63 -8.66 -5.24
C SER A 129 6.39 -8.88 -4.37
N TYR A 130 6.35 -8.32 -3.16
CA TYR A 130 5.23 -8.46 -2.22
C TYR A 130 4.32 -7.23 -2.13
N SER A 131 4.68 -6.14 -2.82
CA SER A 131 3.95 -4.87 -2.72
C SER A 131 2.52 -4.93 -3.26
N LEU A 132 2.21 -5.87 -4.16
CA LEU A 132 0.87 -6.00 -4.74
C LEU A 132 -0.10 -6.76 -3.85
N THR A 133 0.40 -7.46 -2.82
CA THR A 133 -0.43 -8.29 -1.96
C THR A 133 -1.53 -7.48 -1.29
N TYR A 134 -1.29 -6.24 -0.87
CA TYR A 134 -2.34 -5.45 -0.21
C TYR A 134 -3.55 -5.17 -1.11
N TYR A 135 -3.33 -5.04 -2.42
CA TYR A 135 -4.42 -4.88 -3.40
C TYR A 135 -5.11 -6.23 -3.68
N LEU A 136 -4.33 -7.32 -3.81
CA LEU A 136 -4.88 -8.67 -3.98
C LEU A 136 -5.76 -9.13 -2.81
N LEU A 137 -5.42 -8.76 -1.57
CA LEU A 137 -6.24 -9.08 -0.40
C LEU A 137 -7.65 -8.47 -0.49
N ARG A 138 -7.84 -7.41 -1.30
CA ARG A 138 -9.13 -6.80 -1.60
C ARG A 138 -9.84 -7.49 -2.75
N ASP A 139 -9.14 -7.64 -3.87
CA ASP A 139 -9.75 -8.09 -5.14
C ASP A 139 -9.96 -9.60 -5.19
N GLN A 140 -9.17 -10.37 -4.43
CA GLN A 140 -9.25 -11.82 -4.28
C GLN A 140 -9.35 -12.17 -2.78
N PRO A 141 -10.49 -11.89 -2.13
CA PRO A 141 -10.69 -12.10 -0.70
C PRO A 141 -10.60 -13.58 -0.28
N GLU A 142 -10.75 -14.52 -1.22
CA GLU A 142 -10.63 -15.97 -1.05
C GLU A 142 -9.20 -16.44 -0.77
N LEU A 143 -8.17 -15.71 -1.22
CA LEU A 143 -6.78 -16.11 -1.01
C LEU A 143 -6.41 -16.06 0.48
N SER A 144 -5.65 -17.01 0.98
CA SER A 144 -4.98 -16.87 2.27
C SER A 144 -3.87 -15.80 2.21
N ALA A 145 -3.33 -15.42 3.39
CA ALA A 145 -2.23 -14.45 3.46
C ALA A 145 -1.00 -14.90 2.64
N LEU A 146 -0.65 -16.20 2.68
CA LEU A 146 0.47 -16.76 1.91
C LEU A 146 0.17 -16.85 0.42
N GLU A 147 -1.05 -17.22 0.05
CA GLU A 147 -1.45 -17.27 -1.36
C GLU A 147 -1.42 -15.87 -1.97
N ALA A 148 -1.89 -14.84 -1.26
CA ALA A 148 -1.83 -13.46 -1.73
C ALA A 148 -0.38 -12.91 -1.85
N ILE A 149 0.55 -13.37 -1.00
CA ILE A 149 1.99 -13.07 -1.13
C ILE A 149 2.58 -13.77 -2.37
N THR A 150 2.22 -15.04 -2.56
CA THR A 150 2.68 -15.86 -3.68
C THR A 150 2.17 -15.31 -5.01
N GLU A 151 0.90 -14.92 -5.05
CA GLU A 151 0.28 -14.34 -6.22
C GLU A 151 0.84 -12.96 -6.54
N SER A 152 1.09 -12.10 -5.54
CA SER A 152 1.82 -10.85 -5.74
C SER A 152 3.18 -11.08 -6.38
N ARG A 153 3.92 -12.10 -5.93
CA ARG A 153 5.23 -12.43 -6.50
C ARG A 153 5.10 -12.86 -7.97
N ARG A 154 4.06 -13.62 -8.31
CA ARG A 154 3.76 -14.08 -9.68
C ARG A 154 3.42 -12.90 -10.58
N LEU A 155 2.49 -12.03 -10.16
CA LEU A 155 2.09 -10.82 -10.90
C LEU A 155 3.25 -9.86 -11.12
N MET A 156 4.11 -9.72 -10.11
CA MET A 156 5.28 -8.85 -10.20
C MET A 156 6.43 -9.49 -11.00
N ASP A 157 6.33 -10.74 -11.44
CA ASP A 157 7.35 -11.30 -12.34
C ASP A 157 7.25 -10.67 -13.72
N GLY A 158 8.38 -10.27 -14.31
CA GLY A 158 8.41 -9.41 -15.50
C GLY A 158 8.21 -7.90 -15.24
N HIS A 159 7.45 -7.52 -14.21
CA HIS A 159 7.10 -6.10 -13.93
C HIS A 159 8.00 -5.40 -12.88
N LYS A 160 8.95 -6.11 -12.26
CA LYS A 160 9.84 -5.55 -11.20
C LYS A 160 10.58 -4.30 -11.66
N MET A 161 11.10 -4.31 -12.89
CA MET A 161 11.83 -3.19 -13.46
C MET A 161 10.91 -1.98 -13.68
N GLU A 162 9.64 -2.21 -13.96
CA GLU A 162 8.66 -1.14 -14.13
C GLU A 162 8.28 -0.49 -12.81
N ALA A 163 8.05 -1.31 -11.77
CA ALA A 163 7.87 -0.83 -10.41
C ALA A 163 9.09 -0.02 -9.93
N PHE A 164 10.30 -0.49 -10.23
CA PHE A 164 11.54 0.23 -9.90
C PHE A 164 11.64 1.57 -10.62
N LYS A 165 11.38 1.60 -11.94
CA LYS A 165 11.35 2.86 -12.73
C LYS A 165 10.28 3.82 -12.21
N LEU A 166 9.12 3.31 -11.78
CA LEU A 166 8.06 4.13 -11.20
C LEU A 166 8.57 4.80 -9.92
N VAL A 167 9.09 4.05 -8.95
CA VAL A 167 9.67 4.58 -7.71
C VAL A 167 10.80 5.56 -7.99
N LEU A 168 11.72 5.22 -8.90
CA LEU A 168 12.84 6.10 -9.28
C LEU A 168 12.33 7.43 -9.83
N SER A 169 11.21 7.44 -10.55
CA SER A 169 10.61 8.68 -11.07
C SER A 169 9.97 9.57 -9.99
N PHE A 170 9.76 9.03 -8.78
CA PHE A 170 9.28 9.77 -7.61
C PHE A 170 10.40 10.22 -6.67
N ILE A 171 11.66 9.78 -6.88
CA ILE A 171 12.76 10.12 -5.99
C ILE A 171 12.97 11.64 -5.86
N GLY A 172 12.86 12.37 -6.99
CA GLY A 172 12.95 13.83 -6.99
C GLY A 172 11.82 14.50 -6.21
N TRP A 173 10.62 13.93 -6.25
CA TRP A 173 9.50 14.40 -5.44
C TRP A 173 9.75 14.14 -3.95
N PHE A 174 10.30 12.98 -3.58
CA PHE A 174 10.66 12.70 -2.19
C PHE A 174 11.72 13.68 -1.66
N PHE A 175 12.73 14.04 -2.45
CA PHE A 175 13.68 15.11 -2.07
C PHE A 175 12.98 16.46 -1.86
N ALA A 176 12.03 16.84 -2.73
CA ALA A 176 11.23 18.04 -2.53
C ALA A 176 10.35 17.96 -1.27
N GLY A 177 9.84 16.77 -0.95
CA GLY A 177 9.10 16.50 0.30
C GLY A 177 9.96 16.74 1.55
N ILE A 178 11.22 16.30 1.54
CA ILE A 178 12.16 16.55 2.63
C ILE A 178 12.48 18.04 2.77
N LEU A 179 12.73 18.73 1.64
CA LEU A 179 13.06 20.16 1.63
C LEU A 179 11.92 21.04 2.17
N THR A 180 10.67 20.58 2.07
CA THR A 180 9.48 21.26 2.60
C THR A 180 9.15 20.91 4.06
N LEU A 181 10.16 20.41 4.82
CA LEU A 181 10.00 19.94 6.20
C LEU A 181 8.91 18.86 6.36
N GLY A 182 8.66 18.11 5.29
CA GLY A 182 7.69 17.04 5.25
C GLY A 182 6.26 17.42 4.83
N ILE A 183 5.95 18.71 4.68
CA ILE A 183 4.62 19.16 4.24
C ILE A 183 4.31 18.64 2.83
N GLY A 184 5.31 18.59 1.94
CA GLY A 184 5.16 18.05 0.59
C GLY A 184 4.69 16.58 0.59
N PHE A 185 5.02 15.78 1.61
CA PHE A 185 4.59 14.38 1.67
C PHE A 185 3.07 14.23 1.76
N LEU A 186 2.35 15.25 2.24
CA LEU A 186 0.88 15.21 2.27
C LEU A 186 0.26 15.09 0.87
N PHE A 187 0.96 15.54 -0.17
CA PHE A 187 0.51 15.42 -1.56
C PHE A 187 1.29 14.34 -2.32
N ILE A 188 2.59 14.20 -2.04
CA ILE A 188 3.41 13.21 -2.73
C ILE A 188 2.96 11.79 -2.39
N TYR A 189 2.59 11.52 -1.13
CA TYR A 189 2.21 10.17 -0.72
C TYR A 189 0.91 9.69 -1.36
N PRO A 190 -0.21 10.45 -1.37
CA PRO A 190 -1.42 10.07 -2.10
C PRO A 190 -1.18 9.97 -3.62
N TYR A 191 -0.32 10.83 -4.16
CA TYR A 191 0.04 10.77 -5.57
C TYR A 191 0.79 9.50 -5.93
N PHE A 192 1.81 9.16 -5.13
CA PHE A 192 2.58 7.94 -5.28
C PHE A 192 1.71 6.70 -5.09
N SER A 193 0.90 6.63 -4.04
CA SER A 193 0.06 5.45 -3.76
C SER A 193 -1.00 5.23 -4.84
N THR A 194 -1.59 6.30 -5.38
CA THR A 194 -2.56 6.21 -6.50
C THR A 194 -1.87 5.79 -7.79
N ALA A 195 -0.66 6.29 -8.06
CA ALA A 195 0.13 5.85 -9.21
C ALA A 195 0.54 4.37 -9.11
N TYR A 196 0.88 3.91 -7.90
CA TYR A 196 1.20 2.51 -7.65
C TYR A 196 -0.03 1.59 -7.75
N ALA A 197 -1.19 2.06 -7.27
CA ALA A 197 -2.45 1.36 -7.48
C ALA A 197 -2.82 1.28 -8.98
N THR A 198 -2.60 2.35 -9.74
CA THR A 198 -2.80 2.34 -11.21
C THR A 198 -1.88 1.34 -11.91
N PHE A 199 -0.63 1.23 -11.46
CA PHE A 199 0.30 0.21 -11.94
C PHE A 199 -0.18 -1.22 -11.66
N TYR A 200 -0.73 -1.46 -10.47
CA TYR A 200 -1.38 -2.74 -10.16
C TYR A 200 -2.54 -3.05 -11.11
N GLU A 201 -3.43 -2.09 -11.34
CA GLU A 201 -4.58 -2.25 -12.25
C GLU A 201 -4.11 -2.56 -13.69
N SER A 202 -3.03 -1.93 -14.17
CA SER A 202 -2.51 -2.24 -15.51
C SER A 202 -1.97 -3.67 -15.63
N ILE A 203 -1.30 -4.19 -14.58
CA ILE A 203 -0.84 -5.59 -14.59
C ILE A 203 -2.03 -6.56 -14.59
N GLN A 204 -3.07 -6.26 -13.80
CA GLN A 204 -4.28 -7.09 -13.77
C GLN A 204 -4.98 -7.12 -15.14
N GLN A 205 -5.05 -5.98 -15.82
CA GLN A 205 -5.61 -5.88 -17.17
C GLN A 205 -4.82 -6.71 -18.19
N GLU A 206 -3.49 -6.71 -18.11
CA GLU A 206 -2.63 -7.52 -18.98
C GLU A 206 -2.81 -9.04 -18.76
N GLN A 207 -3.13 -9.47 -17.54
CA GLN A 207 -3.37 -10.88 -17.21
C GLN A 207 -4.78 -11.36 -17.59
N HIS A 208 -5.76 -10.47 -17.64
CA HIS A 208 -7.17 -10.79 -17.94
C HIS A 208 -7.77 -9.95 -19.09
N PRO A 209 -7.22 -10.01 -20.31
CA PRO A 209 -7.65 -9.19 -21.44
C PRO A 209 -9.12 -9.44 -21.87
N GLU A 210 -9.70 -10.60 -21.55
CA GLU A 210 -11.07 -10.97 -21.90
C GLU A 210 -12.15 -10.13 -21.19
N SER A 211 -11.82 -9.49 -20.06
CA SER A 211 -12.74 -8.64 -19.30
C SER A 211 -13.12 -7.33 -20.01
N GLN A 212 -12.40 -6.95 -21.09
CA GLN A 212 -12.78 -5.84 -21.98
C GLN A 212 -13.70 -6.27 -23.13
N PHE A 213 -13.58 -7.51 -23.63
CA PHE A 213 -14.36 -7.99 -24.78
C PHE A 213 -15.86 -8.17 -24.45
N MET A 214 -16.20 -8.42 -23.18
CA MET A 214 -17.61 -8.54 -22.74
C MET A 214 -18.31 -7.20 -22.52
N THR A 215 -17.57 -6.14 -22.21
CA THR A 215 -18.12 -4.80 -21.93
C THR A 215 -18.37 -4.01 -23.21
N ASP A 216 -17.56 -4.22 -24.25
CA ASP A 216 -17.70 -3.55 -25.55
C ASP A 216 -18.84 -4.15 -26.40
N HIS A 217 -19.03 -5.48 -26.34
CA HIS A 217 -20.13 -6.15 -27.06
C HIS A 217 -21.51 -6.06 -26.38
N SER A 218 -21.59 -5.61 -25.12
CA SER A 218 -22.87 -5.42 -24.43
C SER A 218 -23.50 -4.05 -24.69
N THR A 219 -22.76 -3.11 -25.30
CA THR A 219 -23.25 -1.77 -25.65
C THR A 219 -23.85 -1.64 -27.06
N ASP A 220 -23.77 -2.70 -27.88
CA ASP A 220 -24.46 -2.81 -29.18
C ASP A 220 -25.69 -3.74 -29.08
N GLY A 221 -26.63 -3.38 -28.21
CA GLY A 221 -28.01 -3.88 -28.26
C GLY A 221 -28.85 -2.94 -29.14
N PRO A 222 -29.63 -3.45 -30.11
CA PRO A 222 -30.28 -2.61 -31.11
C PRO A 222 -31.29 -1.68 -30.45
N THR A 223 -31.17 -0.39 -30.75
CA THR A 223 -32.26 0.57 -30.62
C THR A 223 -33.36 0.17 -31.59
N GLY A 224 -34.46 -0.39 -31.07
CA GLY A 224 -35.66 -0.66 -31.85
C GLY A 224 -36.59 -1.65 -31.17
N PHE A 225 -37.59 -1.16 -30.44
CA PHE A 225 -39.00 -1.03 -30.87
C PHE A 225 -39.80 -0.30 -29.80
#